data_AF-A0A919ZH91-F1
#
_entry.id   AF-A0A919ZH91-F1
#
_cell.length_a   1.000
_cell.length_b   1.000
_cell.length_c   1.000
_cell.angle_alpha   90.00
_cell.angle_beta   90.00
_cell.angle_gamma   90.00
#
_symmetry.space_group_name_H-M   'P 1'
#
loop_
_entity.id
_entity.type
_entity.pdbx_description
1 polymer ?
#
loop_
_entity_poly.entity_id
_entity_poly.type
_entity_poly.pdbx_seq_one_letter_code
_entity_poly.pdbx_strand_id
1 'polypeptide(L)'
;MDVLQIKRLTNYLEFFQNDRSVFFSESKGWRIESPEVSQFRKELYDTEFLLVFDWVQWISENDEFKNVNNNVQDKIRDADLETLRKLMTSYIRGDRFNEGLFIDVILKGHVTNILLRLRELISE
;
A
#
# COMPACT_ATOMS: atom_id res chain seq x y z
N MET A 1 -11.97 11.86 1.47
CA MET A 1 -12.16 10.57 0.78
C MET A 1 -13.45 9.98 1.29
N ASP A 2 -14.35 9.56 0.40
CA ASP A 2 -15.65 9.01 0.78
C ASP A 2 -15.63 7.48 0.91
N VAL A 3 -16.73 6.92 1.43
CA VAL A 3 -16.89 5.47 1.63
C VAL A 3 -16.82 4.70 0.31
N LEU A 4 -17.28 5.27 -0.81
CA LEU A 4 -17.26 4.59 -2.11
C LEU A 4 -15.83 4.43 -2.63
N GLN A 5 -15.01 5.47 -2.50
CA GLN A 5 -13.58 5.43 -2.83
C GLN A 5 -12.86 4.37 -1.99
N ILE A 6 -13.16 4.27 -0.69
CA ILE A 6 -12.53 3.25 0.18
C ILE A 6 -12.97 1.85 -0.25
N LYS A 7 -14.27 1.64 -0.55
CA LYS A 7 -14.78 0.36 -1.04
C LYS A 7 -14.07 -0.10 -2.31
N ARG A 8 -13.83 0.80 -3.27
CA ARG A 8 -13.08 0.51 -4.50
C ARG A 8 -11.70 -0.07 -4.21
N LEU A 9 -10.98 0.48 -3.23
CA LEU A 9 -9.67 -0.05 -2.81
C LEU A 9 -9.78 -1.38 -2.07
N THR A 10 -10.74 -1.50 -1.14
CA THR A 10 -10.89 -2.74 -0.36
C THR A 10 -11.36 -3.94 -1.19
N ASN A 11 -11.90 -3.72 -2.40
CA ASN A 11 -12.22 -4.80 -3.34
C ASN A 11 -10.99 -5.60 -3.80
N TYR A 12 -9.78 -5.04 -3.66
CA TYR A 12 -8.53 -5.75 -3.96
C TYR A 12 -8.06 -6.66 -2.81
N LEU A 13 -8.74 -6.68 -1.65
CA LEU A 13 -8.36 -7.51 -0.51
C LEU A 13 -8.27 -9.00 -0.88
N GLU A 14 -9.25 -9.51 -1.61
CA GLU A 14 -9.25 -10.93 -2.02
C GLU A 14 -7.99 -11.27 -2.82
N PHE A 15 -7.60 -10.41 -3.76
CA PHE A 15 -6.37 -10.56 -4.52
C PHE A 15 -5.12 -10.56 -3.63
N PHE A 16 -5.00 -9.61 -2.70
CA PHE A 16 -3.82 -9.52 -1.81
C PHE A 16 -3.78 -10.56 -0.69
N GLN A 17 -4.90 -11.21 -0.36
CA GLN A 17 -4.96 -12.27 0.66
C GLN A 17 -4.81 -13.69 0.09
N ASN A 18 -5.01 -13.85 -1.22
CA ASN A 18 -4.95 -15.15 -1.88
C ASN A 18 -3.49 -15.60 -2.08
N ASP A 19 -3.14 -16.76 -1.53
CA ASP A 19 -1.81 -17.37 -1.58
C ASP A 19 -1.39 -17.80 -2.99
N ARG A 20 -2.35 -17.90 -3.92
CA ARG A 20 -2.12 -18.21 -5.34
C ARG A 20 -2.01 -16.98 -6.22
N SER A 21 -2.22 -15.78 -5.68
CA SER A 21 -2.06 -14.55 -6.46
C SER A 21 -0.62 -14.37 -6.90
N VAL A 22 -0.46 -13.97 -8.16
CA VAL A 22 0.84 -13.60 -8.72
C VAL A 22 0.92 -12.08 -8.76
N PHE A 23 1.78 -11.50 -7.92
CA PHE A 23 1.93 -10.04 -7.80
C PHE A 23 2.91 -9.45 -8.81
N PHE A 24 3.87 -10.24 -9.27
CA PHE A 24 4.86 -9.84 -10.25
C PHE A 24 5.39 -11.04 -11.03
N SER A 25 6.05 -10.74 -12.15
CA SER A 25 6.87 -11.67 -12.90
C SER A 25 8.29 -11.13 -12.99
N GLU A 26 9.26 -12.01 -13.19
CA GLU A 26 10.64 -11.58 -13.45
C GLU A 26 10.94 -11.65 -14.94
N SER A 27 11.48 -10.56 -15.49
CA SER A 27 11.94 -10.52 -16.88
C SER A 27 13.24 -9.76 -16.97
N LYS A 28 14.29 -10.42 -17.48
CA LYS A 28 15.64 -9.84 -17.64
C LYS A 28 16.20 -9.22 -16.34
N GLY A 29 15.89 -9.81 -15.19
CA GLY A 29 16.33 -9.33 -13.87
C GLY A 29 15.44 -8.25 -13.25
N TRP A 30 14.38 -7.82 -13.93
CA TRP A 30 13.44 -6.81 -13.44
C TRP A 30 12.15 -7.46 -12.94
N ARG A 31 11.62 -6.96 -11.82
CA ARG A 31 10.28 -7.33 -11.34
C ARG A 31 9.24 -6.48 -12.05
N ILE A 32 8.39 -7.13 -12.84
CA ILE A 32 7.29 -6.51 -13.56
C ILE A 32 6.00 -6.80 -12.82
N GLU A 33 5.29 -5.76 -12.37
CA GLU A 33 3.99 -5.87 -11.72
C GLU A 33 3.00 -6.68 -12.55
N SER A 34 2.17 -7.49 -11.88
CA SER A 34 1.03 -8.10 -12.55
C SER A 34 0.03 -7.03 -13.02
N PRO A 35 -0.85 -7.36 -13.99
CA PRO A 35 -1.92 -6.46 -14.40
C PRO A 35 -2.78 -5.99 -13.22
N GLU A 36 -3.08 -6.87 -12.26
CA GLU A 36 -3.88 -6.56 -11.08
C GLU A 36 -3.16 -5.60 -10.12
N VAL A 37 -1.85 -5.77 -9.91
CA VAL A 37 -1.04 -4.82 -9.10
C VAL A 37 -0.97 -3.46 -9.79
N SER A 38 -0.75 -3.44 -11.10
CA SER A 38 -0.74 -2.20 -11.90
C SER A 38 -2.09 -1.48 -11.83
N GLN A 39 -3.18 -2.24 -11.88
CA GLN A 39 -4.54 -1.72 -11.80
C GLN A 39 -4.84 -1.19 -10.38
N PHE A 40 -4.42 -1.89 -9.32
CA PHE A 40 -4.52 -1.38 -7.95
C PHE A 40 -3.73 -0.07 -7.77
N ARG A 41 -2.51 0.00 -8.31
CA ARG A 41 -1.70 1.22 -8.28
C ARG A 41 -2.42 2.38 -8.95
N LYS A 42 -3.07 2.15 -10.11
CA LYS A 42 -3.91 3.15 -10.78
C LYS A 42 -5.10 3.56 -9.91
N GLU A 43 -5.76 2.60 -9.28
CA GLU A 43 -6.91 2.83 -8.40
C GLU A 43 -6.56 3.77 -7.23
N LEU A 44 -5.35 3.67 -6.67
CA LEU A 44 -4.87 4.60 -5.63
C LEU A 44 -4.85 6.06 -6.10
N TYR A 45 -4.53 6.32 -7.37
CA TYR A 45 -4.63 7.66 -7.95
C TYR A 45 -6.08 8.05 -8.23
N ASP A 46 -6.86 7.16 -8.85
CA ASP A 46 -8.25 7.43 -9.25
C ASP A 46 -9.19 7.67 -8.06
N THR A 47 -8.84 7.15 -6.88
CA THR A 47 -9.58 7.33 -5.62
C THR A 47 -9.05 8.49 -4.78
N GLU A 48 -8.06 9.23 -5.30
CA GLU A 48 -7.35 10.30 -4.58
C GLU A 48 -6.77 9.82 -3.23
N PHE A 49 -6.45 8.53 -3.11
CA PHE A 49 -5.89 7.97 -1.88
C PHE A 49 -4.53 8.60 -1.57
N LEU A 50 -3.74 8.80 -2.63
CA LEU A 50 -2.39 9.36 -2.55
C LEU A 50 -2.43 10.87 -2.25
N LEU A 51 -1.68 11.27 -1.22
CA LEU A 51 -1.67 12.64 -0.72
C LEU A 51 -0.55 13.47 -1.33
N VAL A 52 -0.72 14.80 -1.33
CA VAL A 52 0.35 15.77 -1.59
C VAL A 52 0.84 16.32 -0.25
N PHE A 53 2.02 15.89 0.17
CA PHE A 53 2.71 16.32 1.39
C PHE A 53 4.20 16.00 1.29
N ASP A 54 5.00 16.46 2.26
CA ASP A 54 6.41 16.06 2.38
C ASP A 54 6.53 14.63 2.93
N TRP A 55 6.40 13.68 2.02
CA TRP A 55 6.49 12.25 2.33
C TRP A 55 7.90 11.83 2.73
N VAL A 56 8.95 12.54 2.28
CA VAL A 56 10.35 12.24 2.64
C VAL A 56 10.58 12.59 4.10
N GLN A 57 10.16 13.79 4.52
CA GLN A 57 10.24 14.19 5.92
C GLN A 57 9.38 13.26 6.78
N TRP A 58 8.14 13.02 6.38
CA TRP A 58 7.22 12.20 7.17
C TRP A 58 7.71 10.77 7.38
N ILE A 59 8.20 10.07 6.34
CA ILE A 59 8.73 8.71 6.52
C ILE A 59 10.01 8.69 7.36
N SER A 60 10.78 9.78 7.35
CA SER A 60 11.96 9.92 8.21
C SER A 60 11.60 10.16 9.67
N GLU A 61 10.50 10.86 9.95
CA GLU A 61 9.97 11.08 11.30
C GLU A 61 9.25 9.83 11.85
N ASN A 62 8.80 8.93 10.97
CA ASN A 62 8.16 7.67 11.30
C ASN A 62 9.05 6.48 10.88
N ASP A 63 10.27 6.45 11.42
CA ASP A 63 11.35 5.52 11.04
C ASP A 63 10.94 4.03 11.12
N GLU A 64 9.97 3.69 11.96
CA GLU A 64 9.42 2.34 12.01
C GLU A 64 8.88 1.84 10.67
N PHE A 65 8.31 2.73 9.85
CA PHE A 65 7.71 2.38 8.56
C PHE A 65 8.73 2.43 7.41
N LYS A 66 9.89 3.06 7.65
CA LYS A 66 10.91 3.28 6.61
C LYS A 66 11.51 1.98 6.10
N ASN A 67 11.79 1.04 7.00
CA ASN A 67 12.26 -0.30 6.62
C ASN A 67 11.07 -1.25 6.52
N VAL A 68 10.76 -1.70 5.31
CA VAL A 68 9.64 -2.62 5.04
C VAL A 68 9.78 -3.98 5.74
N ASN A 69 10.96 -4.33 6.26
CA ASN A 69 11.16 -5.53 7.06
C ASN A 69 10.79 -5.36 8.55
N ASN A 70 10.53 -4.13 8.99
CA ASN A 70 10.09 -3.90 10.36
C ASN A 70 8.69 -4.49 10.58
N ASN A 71 8.47 -5.05 11.76
CA ASN A 71 7.14 -5.51 12.16
C ASN A 71 6.27 -4.30 12.56
N VAL A 72 5.48 -3.81 11.62
CA VAL A 72 4.60 -2.64 11.79
C VAL A 72 3.12 -2.98 11.73
N GLN A 73 2.76 -4.27 11.75
CA GLN A 73 1.37 -4.71 11.54
C GLN A 73 0.41 -4.15 12.58
N ASP A 74 0.78 -4.20 13.87
CA ASP A 74 -0.03 -3.63 14.95
C ASP A 74 -0.22 -2.12 14.78
N LYS A 75 0.83 -1.40 14.36
CA LYS A 75 0.76 0.04 14.10
C LYS A 75 -0.16 0.38 12.92
N ILE A 76 -0.15 -0.43 11.87
CA ILE A 76 -1.05 -0.28 10.73
C ILE A 76 -2.50 -0.55 11.16
N ARG A 77 -2.74 -1.58 11.98
CA ARG A 77 -4.07 -1.90 12.51
C ARG A 77 -4.63 -0.76 13.36
N ASP A 78 -3.80 -0.08 14.15
CA ASP A 78 -4.28 0.95 15.05
C ASP A 78 -4.27 2.36 14.40
N ALA A 79 -3.81 2.47 13.15
CA ALA A 79 -3.69 3.73 12.41
C ALA A 79 -5.05 4.30 11.97
N ASP A 80 -5.11 5.63 11.91
CA ASP A 80 -6.22 6.37 11.32
C ASP A 80 -6.11 6.47 9.79
N LEU A 81 -7.18 6.94 9.14
CA LEU A 81 -7.24 7.07 7.68
C LEU A 81 -6.12 7.95 7.11
N GLU A 82 -5.75 9.03 7.80
CA GLU A 82 -4.71 9.95 7.33
C GLU A 82 -3.33 9.27 7.34
N THR A 83 -3.00 8.57 8.42
CA THR A 83 -1.75 7.82 8.59
C THR A 83 -1.63 6.74 7.53
N LEU A 84 -2.70 5.96 7.29
CA LEU A 84 -2.71 4.92 6.25
C LEU A 84 -2.46 5.51 4.85
N ARG A 85 -3.06 6.66 4.54
CA ARG A 85 -2.87 7.36 3.27
C ARG A 85 -1.45 7.89 3.13
N LYS A 86 -0.88 8.51 4.16
CA LYS A 86 0.51 8.97 4.16
C LYS A 86 1.49 7.80 4.00
N LEU A 87 1.24 6.69 4.68
CA LEU A 87 2.06 5.48 4.60
C LEU A 87 2.07 4.89 3.18
N MET A 88 0.90 4.61 2.61
CA MET A 88 0.81 4.10 1.24
C MET A 88 1.42 5.08 0.23
N THR A 89 1.19 6.38 0.41
CA THR A 89 1.80 7.41 -0.45
C THR A 89 3.32 7.36 -0.39
N SER A 90 3.89 7.19 0.79
CA SER A 90 5.34 7.08 0.99
C SER A 90 5.90 5.84 0.30
N TYR A 91 5.21 4.70 0.37
CA TYR A 91 5.60 3.49 -0.37
C TYR A 91 5.52 3.67 -1.90
N ILE A 92 4.40 4.18 -2.42
CA ILE A 92 4.20 4.37 -3.87
C ILE A 92 5.19 5.39 -4.46
N ARG A 93 5.51 6.45 -3.72
CA ARG A 93 6.48 7.47 -4.17
C ARG A 93 7.91 7.01 -3.98
N GLY A 94 8.23 6.33 -2.88
CA GLY A 94 9.54 5.76 -2.60
C GLY A 94 9.97 4.73 -3.65
N ASP A 95 9.01 3.98 -4.20
CA ASP A 95 9.25 3.00 -5.26
C ASP A 95 9.85 3.59 -6.55
N ARG A 96 9.65 4.90 -6.78
CA ARG A 96 10.31 5.62 -7.89
C ARG A 96 11.83 5.77 -7.72
N PHE A 97 12.32 5.60 -6.49
CA PHE A 97 13.73 5.75 -6.11
C PHE A 97 14.36 4.44 -5.62
N ASN A 98 13.52 3.48 -5.22
CA ASN A 98 13.92 2.16 -4.78
C ASN A 98 13.11 1.14 -5.55
N GLU A 99 13.68 0.63 -6.63
CA GLU A 99 13.00 -0.27 -7.52
C GLU A 99 12.53 -1.54 -6.81
N GLY A 100 11.27 -1.92 -7.04
CA GLY A 100 10.68 -3.11 -6.45
C GLY A 100 10.21 -2.92 -5.02
N LEU A 101 10.35 -1.71 -4.44
CA LEU A 101 9.86 -1.40 -3.11
C LEU A 101 8.36 -1.72 -2.97
N PHE A 102 7.54 -1.34 -3.95
CA PHE A 102 6.10 -1.58 -3.83
C PHE A 102 5.76 -3.07 -3.85
N ILE A 103 6.48 -3.86 -4.66
CA ILE A 103 6.38 -5.32 -4.63
C ILE A 103 6.79 -5.86 -3.26
N ASP A 104 7.89 -5.36 -2.68
CA ASP A 104 8.30 -5.78 -1.34
C ASP A 104 7.25 -5.42 -0.28
N VAL A 105 6.63 -4.24 -0.35
CA VAL A 105 5.54 -3.81 0.54
C VAL A 105 4.33 -4.75 0.42
N ILE A 106 4.00 -5.20 -0.80
CA ILE A 106 2.95 -6.21 -1.03
C ILE A 106 3.34 -7.54 -0.39
N LEU A 107 4.54 -8.05 -0.67
CA LEU A 107 5.02 -9.35 -0.17
C LEU A 107 5.16 -9.40 1.35
N LYS A 108 5.43 -8.27 2.00
CA LYS A 108 5.47 -8.15 3.47
C LYS A 108 4.07 -8.01 4.10
N GLY A 109 3.02 -7.95 3.28
CA GLY A 109 1.64 -7.85 3.73
C GLY A 109 1.23 -6.46 4.20
N HIS A 110 2.05 -5.43 3.99
CA HIS A 110 1.73 -4.06 4.41
C HIS A 110 0.51 -3.52 3.65
N VAL A 111 0.43 -3.78 2.33
CA VAL A 111 -0.77 -3.44 1.53
C VAL A 111 -2.01 -4.11 2.10
N THR A 112 -1.94 -5.42 2.36
CA THR A 112 -3.05 -6.19 2.93
C THR A 112 -3.51 -5.63 4.26
N ASN A 113 -2.59 -5.32 5.17
CA ASN A 113 -2.91 -4.75 6.48
C ASN A 113 -3.55 -3.35 6.37
N ILE A 114 -3.04 -2.50 5.45
CA ILE A 114 -3.64 -1.19 5.19
C ILE A 114 -5.08 -1.35 4.69
N LEU A 115 -5.32 -2.24 3.73
CA LEU A 115 -6.65 -2.48 3.18
C LEU A 115 -7.62 -3.08 4.21
N LEU A 116 -7.13 -3.97 5.09
CA LEU A 116 -7.92 -4.52 6.19
C LEU A 116 -8.37 -3.40 7.14
N ARG A 117 -7.45 -2.53 7.56
CA ARG A 117 -7.78 -1.41 8.42
C ARG A 117 -8.75 -0.42 7.76
N LEU A 118 -8.56 -0.13 6.47
CA LEU A 118 -9.50 0.71 5.72
C LEU A 118 -10.93 0.14 5.72
N ARG A 119 -11.07 -1.18 5.62
CA ARG A 119 -12.39 -1.86 5.67
C ARG A 119 -13.03 -1.74 7.05
N GLU A 120 -12.25 -1.82 8.11
CA GLU A 120 -12.74 -1.62 9.49
C GLU A 120 -13.24 -0.18 9.69
N LEU A 121 -12.46 0.83 9.27
CA LEU A 121 -12.79 2.25 9.42
C LEU A 121 -14.10 2.69 8.74
N ILE A 122 -14.58 1.95 7.73
CA ILE A 122 -15.86 2.23 7.05
C ILE A 122 -17.02 1.38 7.57
N SER A 123 -16.73 0.48 8.51
CA SER A 123 -17.70 -0.39 9.19
C SER A 123 -17.94 0.04 10.66
N GLU A 124 -17.05 0.87 11.21
CA GLU A 124 -17.23 1.67 12.44
C GLU A 124 -18.33 2.73 12.27
#